data_AF-C0R9E2-F1
#
_entry.id   AF-C0R9E2-F1
#
_cell.length_a   1.000
_cell.length_b   1.000
_cell.length_c   1.000
_cell.angle_alpha   90.00
_cell.angle_beta   90.00
_cell.angle_gamma   90.00
#
_symmetry.space_group_name_H-M   'P 1'
#
loop_
_entity.id
_entity.type
_entity.pdbx_description
1 polymer ?
#
loop_
_entity_poly.entity_id
_entity_poly.type
_entity_poly.pdbx_seq_one_letter_code
_entity_poly.pdbx_strand_id
1 'polypeptide(L)'
;MIMPNSSSIQKTPISKQLLGVPSDFTHGRSFAFGPTLYSYEYKDKSITIKMENSDTATLVFYKYNDNYPIYLDIELDVEHYNNITTKAVYLKYNDETEKSMVYEQSYSPRGLSSRVPIYKG
;
A
#
# COMPACT_ATOMS: atom_id res chain seq x y z
N MET A 1 34.87 -28.81 33.08
CA MET A 1 34.41 -27.68 32.25
C MET A 1 33.93 -28.27 30.93
N ILE A 2 32.62 -28.29 30.67
CA ILE A 2 32.05 -28.85 29.44
C ILE A 2 31.69 -27.65 28.56
N MET A 3 32.41 -27.46 27.45
CA MET A 3 32.03 -26.45 26.46
C MET A 3 30.86 -27.03 25.65
N PRO A 4 29.69 -26.36 25.58
CA PRO A 4 28.62 -26.79 24.68
C PRO A 4 29.13 -26.74 23.25
N ASN A 5 28.92 -27.84 22.53
CA ASN A 5 29.31 -28.03 21.13
C ASN A 5 28.74 -26.88 20.28
N SER A 6 29.60 -26.11 19.62
CA SER A 6 29.22 -24.90 18.84
C SER A 6 28.42 -25.22 17.57
N SER A 7 28.17 -26.50 17.29
CA SER A 7 27.46 -26.99 16.10
C SER A 7 25.94 -26.82 16.12
N SER A 8 25.34 -26.27 17.18
CA SER A 8 23.88 -26.15 17.34
C SER A 8 23.36 -24.72 17.51
N ILE A 9 24.17 -23.70 17.22
CA ILE A 9 23.68 -22.31 17.23
C ILE A 9 22.69 -22.17 16.06
N GLN A 10 21.40 -22.32 16.34
CA GLN A 10 20.34 -21.94 15.41
C GLN A 10 20.47 -20.43 15.18
N LYS A 11 20.89 -20.05 13.96
CA LYS A 11 20.79 -18.66 13.53
C LYS A 11 19.32 -18.28 13.56
N THR A 12 18.99 -17.20 14.25
CA THR A 12 17.65 -16.61 14.16
C THR A 12 17.36 -16.33 12.68
N PRO A 13 16.26 -16.85 12.12
CA PRO A 13 15.86 -16.52 10.76
C PRO A 13 15.77 -15.01 10.60
N ILE A 14 16.26 -14.48 9.48
CA ILE A 14 16.14 -13.06 9.17
C ILE A 14 14.65 -12.73 9.11
N SER A 15 14.22 -11.67 9.80
CA SER A 15 12.83 -11.21 9.74
C SER A 15 12.45 -10.99 8.28
N LYS A 16 11.28 -11.49 7.88
CA LYS A 16 10.81 -11.38 6.49
C LYS A 16 10.71 -9.93 6.00
N GLN A 17 10.53 -8.96 6.90
CA GLN A 17 10.55 -7.52 6.60
C GLN A 17 11.92 -7.02 6.13
N LEU A 18 13.00 -7.72 6.46
CA LEU A 18 14.38 -7.40 6.09
C LEU A 18 14.84 -8.13 4.82
N LEU A 19 14.00 -9.01 4.26
CA LEU A 19 14.32 -9.78 3.06
C LEU A 19 14.13 -8.97 1.76
N GLY A 20 13.65 -7.72 1.87
CA GLY A 20 13.39 -6.84 0.73
C GLY A 20 12.11 -7.22 -0.01
N VAL A 21 12.08 -6.95 -1.32
CA VAL A 21 10.94 -7.23 -2.19
C VAL A 21 10.73 -8.74 -2.30
N PRO A 22 9.50 -9.25 -2.08
CA PRO A 22 9.19 -10.67 -2.27
C PRO A 22 9.52 -11.16 -3.69
N SER A 23 10.02 -12.39 -3.83
CA SER A 23 10.40 -12.94 -5.15
C SER A 23 9.23 -13.14 -6.11
N ASP A 24 8.03 -13.30 -5.56
CA ASP A 24 6.75 -13.43 -6.26
C ASP A 24 6.08 -12.08 -6.55
N PHE A 25 6.74 -10.97 -6.20
CA PHE A 25 6.24 -9.63 -6.46
C PHE A 25 6.27 -9.28 -7.96
N THR A 26 5.11 -8.90 -8.48
CA THR A 26 4.95 -8.54 -9.89
C THR A 26 5.24 -7.05 -10.11
N HIS A 27 6.29 -6.78 -10.88
CA HIS A 27 6.65 -5.44 -11.30
C HIS A 27 5.92 -5.08 -12.61
N GLY A 28 5.40 -3.86 -12.71
CA GLY A 28 4.73 -3.38 -13.92
C GLY A 28 3.73 -2.27 -13.65
N ARG A 29 3.14 -1.69 -14.71
CA ARG A 29 2.04 -0.72 -14.59
C ARG A 29 0.72 -1.45 -14.51
N SER A 30 0.30 -1.80 -13.30
CA SER A 30 -1.10 -2.19 -13.04
C SER A 30 -1.88 -0.94 -12.66
N PHE A 31 -3.04 -0.72 -13.28
CA PHE A 31 -3.91 0.40 -12.93
C PHE A 31 -5.08 -0.08 -12.10
N ALA A 32 -5.29 0.60 -10.98
CA ALA A 32 -6.41 0.38 -10.10
C ALA A 32 -7.38 1.55 -10.20
N PHE A 33 -8.68 1.24 -10.23
CA PHE A 33 -9.75 2.22 -10.42
C PHE A 33 -10.84 2.00 -9.39
N GLY A 34 -11.54 3.08 -9.03
CA GLY A 34 -12.71 3.01 -8.17
C GLY A 34 -12.45 3.48 -6.73
N PRO A 35 -13.53 3.68 -5.96
CA PRO A 35 -13.46 4.29 -4.63
C PRO A 35 -12.99 3.34 -3.53
N THR A 36 -12.95 2.03 -3.80
CA THR A 36 -12.58 0.99 -2.84
C THR A 36 -11.75 -0.06 -3.56
N LEU A 37 -10.59 -0.41 -2.99
CA LEU A 37 -9.67 -1.42 -3.48
C LEU A 37 -9.43 -2.45 -2.39
N TYR A 38 -9.60 -3.71 -2.72
CA TYR A 38 -9.38 -4.83 -1.82
C TYR A 38 -7.96 -5.39 -1.98
N SER A 39 -7.47 -6.06 -0.94
CA SER A 39 -6.10 -6.59 -0.91
C SER A 39 -5.67 -7.37 -2.17
N TYR A 40 -6.53 -8.16 -2.80
CA TYR A 40 -6.17 -8.93 -4.01
C TYR A 40 -5.83 -8.03 -5.22
N GLU A 41 -6.28 -6.77 -5.22
CA GLU A 41 -6.03 -5.82 -6.29
C GLU A 41 -4.61 -5.26 -6.22
N TYR A 42 -4.07 -5.06 -5.02
CA TYR A 42 -2.80 -4.38 -4.79
C TYR A 42 -1.71 -5.24 -4.13
N LYS A 43 -2.04 -6.40 -3.58
CA LYS A 43 -1.07 -7.30 -2.96
C LYS A 43 -0.19 -7.97 -4.02
N ASP A 44 1.08 -8.17 -3.67
CA ASP A 44 2.10 -8.89 -4.46
C ASP A 44 2.36 -8.28 -5.85
N LYS A 45 1.99 -7.01 -6.07
CA LYS A 45 2.23 -6.30 -7.32
C LYS A 45 2.35 -4.79 -7.12
N SER A 46 3.02 -4.12 -8.05
CA SER A 46 3.04 -2.66 -8.13
C SER A 46 1.75 -2.14 -8.76
N ILE A 47 1.12 -1.13 -8.16
CA ILE A 47 -0.10 -0.51 -8.69
C ILE A 47 -0.02 1.01 -8.74
N THR A 48 -0.72 1.59 -9.71
CA THR A 48 -1.04 3.01 -9.77
C THR A 48 -2.55 3.18 -9.60
N ILE A 49 -2.96 3.88 -8.54
CA ILE A 49 -4.37 4.24 -8.30
C ILE A 49 -4.69 5.49 -9.10
N LYS A 50 -5.62 5.38 -10.05
CA LYS A 50 -6.08 6.49 -10.87
C LYS A 50 -7.18 7.25 -10.12
N MET A 51 -6.90 8.48 -9.70
CA MET A 51 -7.84 9.35 -8.99
C MET A 51 -8.45 10.45 -9.87
N GLU A 52 -8.45 10.25 -11.18
CA GLU A 52 -9.03 11.15 -12.18
C GLU A 52 -10.55 11.31 -11.97
N ASN A 53 -11.28 10.17 -11.96
CA ASN A 53 -12.74 10.12 -11.89
C ASN A 53 -13.28 9.87 -10.47
N SER A 54 -12.42 9.81 -9.47
CA SER A 54 -12.82 9.59 -8.07
C SER A 54 -12.12 10.59 -7.17
N ASP A 55 -12.87 11.19 -6.25
CA ASP A 55 -12.32 12.08 -5.23
C ASP A 55 -11.72 11.31 -4.06
N THR A 56 -12.10 10.04 -3.90
CA THR A 56 -11.55 9.22 -2.82
C THR A 56 -11.21 7.82 -3.30
N ALA A 57 -10.23 7.21 -2.63
CA ALA A 57 -9.95 5.79 -2.73
C ALA A 57 -9.78 5.20 -1.33
N THR A 58 -10.26 3.97 -1.11
CA THR A 58 -10.16 3.28 0.18
C THR A 58 -9.45 1.95 -0.03
N LEU A 59 -8.29 1.76 0.61
CA LEU A 59 -7.59 0.49 0.64
C LEU A 59 -8.13 -0.37 1.79
N VAL A 60 -8.64 -1.56 1.46
CA VAL A 60 -9.24 -2.49 2.41
C VAL A 60 -8.26 -3.60 2.78
N PHE A 61 -7.86 -3.59 4.04
CA PHE A 61 -7.00 -4.58 4.69
C PHE A 61 -7.83 -5.63 5.42
N TYR A 62 -7.24 -6.79 5.66
CA TYR A 62 -7.89 -7.89 6.37
C TYR A 62 -7.05 -8.30 7.57
N LYS A 63 -7.66 -8.33 8.76
CA LYS A 63 -6.95 -8.66 10.02
C LYS A 63 -6.26 -10.02 10.00
N TYR A 64 -6.78 -10.99 9.25
CA TYR A 64 -6.13 -12.30 9.11
C TYR A 64 -4.76 -12.23 8.43
N ASN A 65 -4.40 -11.09 7.80
CA ASN A 65 -3.09 -10.85 7.20
C ASN A 65 -2.11 -10.14 8.15
N ASP A 66 -2.52 -9.66 9.34
CA ASP A 66 -1.68 -8.80 10.20
C ASP A 66 -0.37 -9.46 10.65
N ASN A 67 -0.36 -10.79 10.74
CA ASN A 67 0.82 -11.56 11.13
C ASN A 67 1.80 -11.82 9.97
N TYR A 68 1.47 -11.38 8.75
CA TYR A 68 2.30 -11.56 7.58
C TYR A 68 2.79 -10.20 7.09
N PRO A 69 4.10 -10.07 6.79
CA PRO A 69 4.57 -8.86 6.12
C PRO A 69 3.89 -8.77 4.75
N ILE A 70 3.46 -7.57 4.41
CA ILE A 70 2.94 -7.22 3.09
C ILE A 70 3.91 -6.20 2.51
N TYR A 71 4.39 -6.45 1.30
CA TYR A 71 5.14 -5.48 0.53
C TYR A 71 4.14 -4.67 -0.30
N LEU A 72 4.14 -3.35 -0.12
CA LEU A 72 3.27 -2.43 -0.83
C LEU A 72 4.09 -1.51 -1.74
N ASP A 73 3.70 -1.47 -3.01
CA ASP A 73 4.20 -0.50 -3.98
C ASP A 73 3.00 0.17 -4.64
N ILE A 74 2.58 1.29 -4.05
CA ILE A 74 1.38 2.01 -4.44
C ILE A 74 1.76 3.46 -4.79
N GLU A 75 1.55 3.80 -6.06
CA GLU A 75 1.60 5.16 -6.56
C GLU A 75 0.17 5.69 -6.76
N LEU A 76 -0.06 6.95 -6.43
CA LEU A 76 -1.26 7.66 -6.87
C LEU A 76 -0.97 8.43 -8.15
N ASP A 77 -1.93 8.42 -9.07
CA ASP A 77 -1.99 9.37 -10.18
C ASP A 77 -3.23 10.24 -9.96
N VAL A 78 -2.99 11.45 -9.47
CA VAL A 78 -4.02 12.39 -9.01
C VAL A 78 -4.20 13.47 -10.06
N GLU A 79 -5.45 13.73 -10.46
CA GLU A 79 -5.78 14.79 -11.39
C GLU A 79 -6.94 15.63 -10.85
N HIS A 80 -6.75 16.95 -10.84
CA HIS A 80 -7.73 17.93 -10.38
C HIS A 80 -8.40 18.63 -11.56
N TYR A 81 -9.66 18.30 -11.83
CA TYR A 81 -10.44 18.95 -12.90
C TYR A 81 -11.03 20.31 -12.52
N ASN A 82 -11.07 20.61 -11.22
CA ASN A 82 -11.47 21.90 -10.69
C ASN A 82 -10.68 22.20 -9.40
N ASN A 83 -10.83 23.41 -8.88
CA ASN A 83 -10.09 23.91 -7.72
C ASN A 83 -10.76 23.63 -6.36
N ILE A 84 -11.88 22.91 -6.34
CA ILE A 84 -12.67 22.65 -5.12
C ILE A 84 -12.70 21.17 -4.72
N THR A 85 -12.28 20.25 -5.59
CA THR A 85 -12.24 18.81 -5.27
C THR A 85 -11.05 18.49 -4.37
N THR A 86 -11.33 17.78 -3.29
CA THR A 86 -10.35 17.11 -2.45
C THR A 86 -10.12 15.70 -2.99
N LYS A 87 -8.85 15.31 -3.13
CA LYS A 87 -8.44 13.95 -3.46
C LYS A 87 -7.90 13.29 -2.19
N ALA A 88 -8.50 12.21 -1.71
CA ALA A 88 -8.10 11.58 -0.45
C ALA A 88 -8.01 10.06 -0.53
N VAL A 89 -7.03 9.48 0.16
CA VAL A 89 -6.91 8.03 0.33
C VAL A 89 -7.14 7.66 1.77
N TYR A 90 -7.93 6.60 1.96
CA TYR A 90 -8.26 6.05 3.24
C TYR A 90 -7.78 4.61 3.36
N LEU A 91 -7.46 4.20 4.58
CA LEU A 91 -7.28 2.80 4.96
C LEU A 91 -8.47 2.34 5.80
N LYS A 92 -8.79 1.06 5.68
CA LYS A 92 -9.87 0.45 6.43
C LYS A 92 -9.59 -1.04 6.62
N TYR A 93 -9.83 -1.59 7.81
CA TYR A 93 -9.99 -3.04 7.95
C TYR A 93 -11.39 -3.47 7.50
N ASN A 94 -11.48 -4.62 6.83
CA ASN A 94 -12.73 -5.11 6.24
C ASN A 94 -13.87 -5.29 7.26
N ASP A 95 -13.55 -5.60 8.51
CA ASP A 95 -14.50 -5.78 9.61
C ASP A 95 -14.80 -4.49 10.40
N GLU A 96 -14.15 -3.38 10.06
CA GLU A 96 -14.38 -2.09 10.69
C GLU A 96 -15.41 -1.27 9.90
N THR A 97 -15.98 -0.25 10.54
CA THR A 97 -16.86 0.72 9.87
C THR A 97 -16.10 2.01 9.56
N GLU A 98 -15.22 2.40 10.47
CA GLU A 98 -14.39 3.59 10.36
C GLU A 98 -13.24 3.38 9.37
N LYS A 99 -12.73 4.49 8.87
CA LYS A 99 -11.60 4.54 7.94
C LYS A 99 -10.67 5.67 8.33
N SER A 100 -9.37 5.45 8.19
CA SER A 100 -8.33 6.43 8.52
C SER A 100 -7.80 7.07 7.25
N MET A 101 -7.78 8.40 7.19
CA MET A 101 -7.18 9.11 6.07
C MET A 101 -5.65 9.03 6.16
N VAL A 102 -5.01 8.68 5.06
CA VAL A 102 -3.53 8.56 4.97
C VAL A 102 -2.92 9.49 3.94
N TYR A 103 -3.77 10.06 3.08
CA TYR A 103 -3.36 11.05 2.11
C TYR A 103 -4.52 11.98 1.80
N GLU A 104 -4.20 13.26 1.63
CA GLU A 104 -5.12 14.29 1.19
C GLU A 104 -4.39 15.29 0.31
N GLN A 105 -5.02 15.65 -0.80
CA GLN A 105 -4.65 16.76 -1.65
C GLN A 105 -5.88 17.62 -1.88
N SER A 106 -5.87 18.82 -1.29
CA SER A 106 -6.99 19.78 -1.30
C SER A 106 -6.56 21.11 -1.90
N TYR A 107 -7.53 21.94 -2.31
CA TYR A 107 -7.33 23.28 -2.88
C TYR A 107 -6.33 23.34 -4.04
N SER A 108 -6.21 22.25 -4.79
CA SER A 108 -5.25 22.15 -5.88
C SER A 108 -5.72 22.96 -7.09
N PRO A 109 -4.80 23.64 -7.81
CA PRO A 109 -5.14 24.32 -9.05
C PRO A 109 -5.82 23.38 -10.05
N ARG A 110 -6.77 23.92 -10.82
CA ARG A 110 -7.36 23.19 -11.95
C ARG A 110 -6.26 22.77 -12.93
N GLY A 111 -6.30 21.52 -13.37
CA GLY A 111 -5.32 20.92 -14.28
C GLY A 111 -4.05 20.44 -13.59
N LEU A 112 -3.96 20.52 -12.25
CA LEU A 112 -2.86 19.88 -11.54
C LEU A 112 -2.97 18.36 -11.70
N SER A 113 -1.92 17.76 -12.22
CA SER A 113 -1.69 16.32 -12.25
C SER A 113 -0.42 16.00 -11.45
N SER A 114 -0.53 15.08 -10.51
CA SER A 114 0.55 14.71 -9.59
C SER A 114 0.67 13.19 -9.48
N ARG A 115 1.91 12.71 -9.42
CA ARG A 115 2.21 11.32 -9.08
C ARG A 115 2.88 11.24 -7.72
N VAL A 116 2.28 10.49 -6.80
CA VAL A 116 2.72 10.44 -5.41
C VAL A 116 2.89 8.98 -4.98
N PRO A 117 4.11 8.55 -4.60
CA PRO A 117 4.27 7.25 -3.95
C PRO A 117 3.74 7.34 -2.51
N ILE A 118 2.76 6.52 -2.14
CA ILE A 118 2.24 6.47 -0.76
C ILE A 118 2.84 5.31 0.02
N TYR A 119 3.03 4.17 -0.63
CA TYR A 119 3.65 3.00 -0.02
C TYR A 119 4.75 2.48 -0.92
N LYS A 120 5.95 2.28 -0.33
CA LYS A 120 7.13 1.70 -0.96
C LYS A 120 7.85 0.87 0.10
N GLY A 121 7.55 -0.43 0.19
CA GLY A 121 8.17 -1.34 1.16
C GLY A 121 7.25 -2.41 1.70
#